data_AF-L7ZUE2-F1
#
_entry.id   AF-L7ZUE2-F1
#
_cell.length_a   1.000
_cell.length_b   1.000
_cell.length_c   1.000
_cell.angle_alpha   90.00
_cell.angle_beta   90.00
_cell.angle_gamma   90.00
#
_symmetry.space_group_name_H-M   'P 1'
#
loop_
_entity.id
_entity.type
_entity.pdbx_description
1 polymer ?
#
loop_
_entity_poly.entity_id
_entity_poly.type
_entity_poly.pdbx_seq_one_letter_code
_entity_poly.pdbx_strand_id
1 'polypeptide(L)' 'MKHLSDELLIESYFKAKELNLSPEFIELIEKEIQRRSLTHKIKLSS' A
#
# COMPACT_ATOMS: atom_id res chain seq x y z
N MET A 1 -2.48 -1.73 10.44
CA MET A 1 -1.19 -1.31 9.82
C MET A 1 -0.49 -0.15 10.51
N LYS A 2 -1.06 0.49 11.55
CA LYS A 2 -0.49 1.68 12.20
C LYS A 2 0.93 1.52 12.77
N HIS A 3 1.37 0.29 13.04
CA HIS A 3 2.71 -0.02 13.54
C HIS A 3 3.71 -0.47 12.45
N LEU A 4 3.27 -0.61 11.20
CA LEU A 4 4.19 -0.87 10.09
C LEU A 4 4.98 0.39 9.79
N SER A 5 6.27 0.24 9.50
CA SER A 5 7.07 1.30 8.89
C SER A 5 6.52 1.62 7.49
N ASP A 6 6.82 2.81 7.00
CA ASP A 6 6.39 3.23 5.68
C ASP A 6 6.97 2.34 4.57
N GLU A 7 8.20 1.85 4.73
CA GLU A 7 8.84 0.92 3.80
C GLU A 7 8.07 -0.41 3.73
N LEU A 8 7.80 -1.02 4.89
CA LEU A 8 7.10 -2.30 4.93
C LEU A 8 5.64 -2.20 4.47
N LEU A 9 4.98 -1.06 4.71
CA LEU A 9 3.63 -0.80 4.20
C LEU A 9 3.61 -0.77 2.66
N ILE A 10 4.57 -0.10 2.04
CA ILE A 10 4.68 0.00 0.58
C ILE A 10 5.06 -1.35 -0.03
N GLU A 11 6.00 -2.07 0.57
CA GLU A 11 6.34 -3.44 0.14
C GLU A 11 5.12 -4.37 0.22
N SER A 12 4.35 -4.29 1.31
CA SER A 12 3.14 -5.08 1.50
C SER A 12 2.09 -4.78 0.43
N TYR A 13 1.95 -3.53 -0.01
CA TYR A 13 1.05 -3.17 -1.11
C TYR A 13 1.45 -3.85 -2.42
N PHE A 14 2.72 -3.76 -2.81
CA PHE A 14 3.19 -4.38 -4.05
C PHE A 14 3.08 -5.91 -4.00
N LYS A 15 3.48 -6.53 -2.88
CA LYS A 15 3.33 -7.98 -2.68
C LYS A 15 1.87 -8.42 -2.71
N ALA A 16 0.96 -7.66 -2.11
CA ALA A 16 -0.46 -7.98 -2.12
C ALA A 16 -1.04 -7.99 -3.55
N LYS A 17 -0.58 -7.06 -4.40
CA LYS A 17 -0.95 -7.02 -5.82
C LYS A 17 -0.30 -8.16 -6.62
N GLU A 18 0.97 -8.45 -6.39
CA GLU A 18 1.70 -9.55 -7.07
C GLU A 18 1.05 -10.91 -6.78
N LEU A 19 0.65 -11.14 -5.52
CA LEU A 19 -0.02 -12.37 -5.09
C LEU A 19 -1.51 -12.41 -5.44
N ASN A 20 -2.05 -11.38 -6.12
CA ASN A 20 -3.48 -11.23 -6.42
C ASN A 20 -4.37 -11.47 -5.18
N LEU A 21 -4.02 -10.86 -4.04
CA LEU A 21 -4.84 -10.93 -2.84
C LEU A 21 -6.18 -10.21 -3.05
N SER A 22 -7.10 -10.38 -2.09
CA SER A 22 -8.45 -9.82 -2.24
C SER A 22 -8.40 -8.31 -2.46
N PRO A 23 -9.26 -7.77 -3.36
CA PRO A 23 -9.33 -6.34 -3.61
C PRO A 23 -9.58 -5.53 -2.34
N GLU A 24 -10.39 -6.04 -1.41
CA GLU A 24 -10.69 -5.40 -0.13
C GLU A 24 -9.43 -5.25 0.73
N PHE A 25 -8.55 -6.25 0.72
CA PHE A 25 -7.27 -6.18 1.44
C PHE A 25 -6.34 -5.15 0.83
N ILE A 26 -6.23 -5.12 -0.51
CA ILE A 26 -5.42 -4.13 -1.22
C ILE A 26 -5.95 -2.72 -0.95
N GLU A 27 -7.27 -2.52 -0.96
CA GLU A 27 -7.92 -1.23 -0.68
C GLU A 27 -7.63 -0.76 0.76
N LEU A 28 -7.59 -1.67 1.74
CA LEU A 28 -7.19 -1.32 3.12
C LEU A 28 -5.75 -0.80 3.19
N ILE A 29 -4.84 -1.37 2.39
CA ILE A 29 -3.46 -0.90 2.29
C ILE A 29 -3.41 0.47 1.63
N GLU A 30 -4.12 0.65 0.51
CA GLU A 30 -4.20 1.93 -0.21
C GLU A 30 -4.75 3.05 0.69
N LYS A 31 -5.81 2.77 1.47
CA LYS A 31 -6.37 3.72 2.44
C LYS A 31 -5.33 4.13 3.49
N GLU A 32 -4.53 3.19 3.99
CA GLU A 32 -3.47 3.52 4.94
C GLU A 32 -2.35 4.33 4.29
N ILE A 33 -1.96 4.01 3.05
CA ILE A 33 -0.98 4.77 2.27
C ILE A 33 -1.45 6.21 2.05
N GLN A 34 -2.73 6.39 1.68
CA GLN A 34 -3.35 7.71 1.53
C GLN A 34 -3.39 8.47 2.86
N ARG A 35 -3.78 7.80 3.96
CA ARG A 35 -3.84 8.40 5.30
C ARG A 35 -2.47 8.92 5.77
N ARG A 36 -1.38 8.29 5.35
CA ARG A 36 0.01 8.71 5.65
C ARG A 36 0.61 9.67 4.62
N SER A 37 -0.17 10.10 3.62
CA SER A 37 0.31 10.96 2.52
C SER A 37 1.44 10.32 1.70
N LEU A 38 1.49 8.99 1.62
CA LEU A 38 2.51 8.23 0.89
C LEU A 38 2.11 7.86 -0.54
N THR A 39 1.00 8.39 -1.05
CA THR A 39 0.47 8.10 -2.39
C THR A 39 1.50 8.32 -3.51
N HIS A 40 2.44 9.25 -3.32
CA HIS A 40 3.54 9.52 -4.24
C HIS A 40 4.52 8.33 -4.40
N LYS A 41 4.56 7.40 -3.43
CA LYS A 41 5.40 6.19 -3.49
C LYS A 41 4.80 5.06 -4.32
N ILE A 42 3.48 5.07 -4.55
CA ILE A 42 2.77 4.04 -5.33
C ILE A 42 2.28 4.52 -6.68
N LYS A 43 2.24 5.83 -6.92
CA LYS A 43 2.07 6.38 -8.25
C LYS A 43 3.43 6.42 -8.92
N LEU A 44 3.73 5.43 -9.76
CA LEU A 44 4.77 5.64 -10.77
C LEU A 44 4.39 6.88 -11.58
N SER A 45 5.37 7.75 -11.79
CA SER A 45 5.29 8.97 -12.60
C SER A 45 4.47 8.75 -13.87
N SER A 46 3.59 9.72 -14.16
CA SER A 46 2.86 9.84 -15.43
C SER A 46 3.79 9.80 -16.64
#